data_AF-M7SUR4-F1
#
_entry.id   AF-M7SUR4-F1
#
_cell.length_a   1.000
_cell.length_b   1.000
_cell.length_c   1.000
_cell.angle_alpha   90.00
_cell.angle_beta   90.00
_cell.angle_gamma   90.00
#
_symmetry.space_group_name_H-M   'P 1'
#
loop_
_entity.id
_entity.type
_entity.pdbx_description
1 polymer ?
#
loop_
_entity_poly.entity_id
_entity_poly.type
_entity_poly.pdbx_seq_one_letter_code
_entity_poly.pdbx_strand_id
1 'polypeptide(L)'
;MAIIGVARGSGGIGRTIAEAIQARDKPNPSLEKEIGASIIPVDYSSVDALTKSLEDNDIHTVISALAMPYAGEANPETNLIEAAAASRATKRLIPNG
;
A
#
# COMPACT_ATOMS: atom_id res chain seq x y z
N MET A 1 0.36 -13.91 10.99
CA MET A 1 -0.39 -13.08 10.02
C MET A 1 0.59 -12.25 9.20
N ALA A 2 0.41 -12.15 7.89
CA ALA A 2 1.15 -11.19 7.08
C ALA A 2 0.26 -9.96 6.85
N ILE A 3 0.74 -8.77 7.20
CA ILE A 3 0.02 -7.51 6.97
C ILE A 3 0.35 -7.02 5.55
N ILE A 4 -0.69 -6.71 4.78
CA ILE A 4 -0.56 -6.27 3.39
C ILE A 4 -1.00 -4.80 3.31
N GLY A 5 -0.10 -3.93 2.86
CA GLY A 5 -0.39 -2.52 2.56
C GLY A 5 -0.60 -2.31 1.06
N VAL A 6 -1.65 -1.58 0.68
CA VAL A 6 -1.92 -1.20 -0.72
C VAL A 6 -1.70 0.30 -0.87
N ALA A 7 -0.62 0.70 -1.54
CA ALA A 7 -0.37 2.10 -1.87
C ALA A 7 -1.38 2.55 -2.93
N ARG A 8 -1.99 3.72 -2.71
CA ARG A 8 -3.12 4.23 -3.51
C ARG A 8 -4.37 3.31 -3.51
N GLY A 9 -4.64 2.62 -2.39
CA GLY A 9 -5.81 1.76 -2.21
C GLY A 9 -7.19 2.42 -2.43
N SER A 10 -7.29 3.75 -2.41
CA SER A 10 -8.52 4.50 -2.68
C SER A 10 -8.83 4.70 -4.18
N GLY A 11 -7.87 4.46 -5.07
CA GLY A 11 -8.08 4.54 -6.52
C GLY A 11 -8.84 3.34 -7.08
N GLY A 12 -9.33 3.41 -8.32
CA GLY A 12 -10.12 2.31 -8.92
C GLY A 12 -9.42 0.94 -8.86
N ILE A 13 -8.13 0.90 -9.24
CA ILE A 13 -7.32 -0.33 -9.22
C ILE A 13 -6.99 -0.75 -7.78
N GLY A 14 -6.55 0.21 -6.95
CA GLY A 14 -6.21 -0.04 -5.54
C GLY A 14 -7.39 -0.55 -4.72
N ARG A 15 -8.61 -0.06 -4.98
CA ARG A 15 -9.84 -0.49 -4.33
C ARG A 15 -10.15 -1.93 -4.69
N THR A 16 -10.10 -2.29 -5.98
CA THR A 16 -10.30 -3.67 -6.42
C THR A 16 -9.28 -4.63 -5.80
N ILE A 17 -8.02 -4.23 -5.66
CA ILE A 17 -6.98 -5.05 -5.01
C ILE A 17 -7.31 -5.24 -3.51
N ALA A 18 -7.68 -4.17 -2.81
CA ALA A 18 -8.07 -4.25 -1.40
C ALA A 18 -9.30 -5.16 -1.21
N GLU A 19 -10.31 -5.02 -2.07
CA GLU A 19 -11.50 -5.87 -2.07
C GLU A 19 -11.17 -7.33 -2.39
N ALA A 20 -10.26 -7.59 -3.34
CA ALA A 20 -9.85 -8.95 -3.70
C ALA A 20 -9.07 -9.65 -2.58
N ILE A 21 -8.23 -8.91 -1.83
CA ILE A 21 -7.50 -9.42 -0.67
C ILE A 21 -8.49 -9.82 0.42
N GLN A 22 -9.47 -8.95 0.70
CA GLN A 22 -10.52 -9.23 1.68
C GLN A 22 -11.43 -10.39 1.23
N ALA A 23 -11.69 -10.52 -0.08
CA ALA A 23 -12.52 -11.56 -0.65
C ALA A 23 -11.88 -12.96 -0.62
N ARG A 24 -10.55 -13.07 -0.47
CA ARG A 24 -9.85 -14.37 -0.37
C ARG A 24 -9.97 -15.02 1.02
N ASP A 25 -10.40 -14.30 2.06
CA ASP A 25 -10.44 -14.81 3.46
C ASP A 25 -11.86 -14.96 4.10
N LYS A 26 -12.93 -14.41 3.47
CA LYS A 26 -14.38 -14.31 3.84
C LYS A 26 -14.97 -15.06 5.07
N PRO A 27 -15.95 -14.46 5.83
CA PRO A 27 -17.01 -13.54 5.36
C PRO A 27 -17.33 -12.25 6.17
N ASN A 28 -17.85 -11.24 5.45
CA ASN A 28 -18.32 -9.90 5.87
C ASN A 28 -19.61 -9.89 6.72
N PRO A 29 -19.88 -8.79 7.47
CA PRO A 29 -21.29 -8.39 7.65
C PRO A 29 -21.69 -6.90 7.53
N SER A 30 -20.84 -5.92 7.15
CA SER A 30 -21.34 -4.52 6.95
C SER A 30 -20.45 -3.55 6.15
N LEU A 31 -19.55 -4.02 5.29
CA LEU A 31 -18.54 -3.21 4.57
C LEU A 31 -17.26 -2.78 5.34
N GLU A 32 -16.92 -3.22 6.54
CA GLU A 32 -17.65 -3.04 7.80
C GLU A 32 -18.32 -1.66 8.00
N LYS A 33 -18.00 -0.66 7.15
CA LYS A 33 -18.94 0.39 6.65
C LYS A 33 -18.52 1.13 5.34
N GLU A 34 -17.49 0.70 4.57
CA GLU A 34 -17.47 0.76 3.08
C GLU A 34 -16.27 -0.03 2.45
N ILE A 35 -15.09 -0.08 3.09
CA ILE A 35 -13.88 -0.76 2.53
C ILE A 35 -13.16 -1.71 3.54
N GLY A 36 -13.45 -1.64 4.85
CA GLY A 36 -12.93 -2.59 5.84
C GLY A 36 -11.40 -2.73 5.93
N ALA A 37 -10.66 -1.73 5.45
CA ALA A 37 -9.20 -1.68 5.50
C ALA A 37 -8.76 -0.42 6.24
N SER A 38 -7.74 -0.54 7.10
CA SER A 38 -7.17 0.63 7.79
C SER A 38 -6.44 1.51 6.78
N ILE A 39 -6.85 2.78 6.68
CA ILE A 39 -6.24 3.75 5.77
C ILE A 39 -5.15 4.50 6.55
N ILE A 40 -3.91 4.33 6.10
CA ILE A 40 -2.75 5.01 6.68
C ILE A 40 -2.36 6.15 5.72
N PRO A 41 -2.45 7.42 6.14
CA PRO A 41 -1.91 8.51 5.35
C PRO A 41 -0.37 8.42 5.36
N VAL A 42 0.23 8.44 4.18
CA VAL A 42 1.69 8.39 4.01
C VAL A 42 2.15 9.48 3.06
N ASP A 43 3.31 10.06 3.36
CA ASP A 43 3.94 11.06 2.51
C ASP A 43 4.87 10.39 1.50
N TYR A 44 4.44 10.33 0.24
CA TYR A 44 5.24 9.70 -0.83
C TYR A 44 6.44 10.54 -1.28
N SER A 45 6.59 11.78 -0.79
CA SER A 45 7.76 12.62 -1.09
C SER A 45 8.97 12.26 -0.24
N SER A 46 8.78 11.49 0.84
CA SER A 46 9.81 11.23 1.84
C SER A 46 10.00 9.72 2.08
N VAL A 47 11.14 9.18 1.64
CA VAL A 47 11.50 7.76 1.84
C VAL A 47 11.56 7.38 3.32
N ASP A 48 12.11 8.24 4.18
CA ASP A 48 12.20 7.99 5.64
C ASP A 48 10.82 7.88 6.29
N ALA A 49 9.90 8.78 5.91
CA ALA A 49 8.53 8.77 6.42
C ALA A 49 7.78 7.50 5.98
N LEU A 50 7.92 7.11 4.71
CA LEU A 50 7.36 5.86 4.19
C LEU A 50 7.92 4.64 4.94
N THR A 51 9.23 4.59 5.14
CA THR A 51 9.91 3.49 5.83
C THR A 51 9.38 3.34 7.25
N LYS A 52 9.27 4.46 8.00
CA LYS A 52 8.69 4.44 9.34
C LYS A 52 7.24 3.99 9.34
N SER A 53 6.41 4.46 8.41
CA SER A 53 5.02 4.01 8.32
C SER A 53 4.90 2.51 8.03
N LEU A 54 5.79 1.97 7.20
CA LEU A 54 5.86 0.54 6.88
C LEU A 54 6.26 -0.29 8.10
N GLU A 55 7.24 0.17 8.88
CA GLU A 55 7.73 -0.52 10.08
C GLU A 55 6.76 -0.41 11.26
N ASP A 56 6.22 0.79 11.52
CA ASP A 56 5.27 1.04 12.62
C ASP A 56 4.01 0.20 12.51
N ASN A 57 3.59 -0.10 11.28
CA ASN A 57 2.41 -0.91 10.99
C ASN A 57 2.76 -2.38 10.64
N ASP A 58 4.02 -2.79 10.80
CA ASP A 58 4.54 -4.13 10.53
C ASP A 58 4.10 -4.67 9.14
N ILE A 59 4.15 -3.79 8.13
CA ILE A 59 3.70 -4.07 6.77
C ILE A 59 4.71 -5.02 6.10
N HIS A 60 4.28 -6.26 5.98
CA HIS A 60 5.07 -7.34 5.41
C HIS A 60 5.06 -7.36 3.89
N THR A 61 3.93 -7.01 3.27
CA THR A 61 3.79 -6.97 1.80
C THR A 61 3.22 -5.65 1.37
N VAL A 62 3.85 -5.01 0.39
CA VAL A 62 3.40 -3.73 -0.18
C VAL A 62 2.99 -3.95 -1.62
N ILE A 63 1.81 -3.47 -1.99
CA ILE A 63 1.31 -3.49 -3.37
C ILE A 63 1.14 -2.06 -3.84
N SER A 64 1.86 -1.69 -4.90
CA SER A 64 1.70 -0.39 -5.54
C SER A 64 0.55 -0.44 -6.53
N ALA A 65 -0.48 0.37 -6.29
CA ALA A 65 -1.48 0.74 -7.29
C ALA A 65 -1.32 2.22 -7.69
N LEU A 66 -0.10 2.75 -7.58
CA LEU A 66 0.22 4.12 -7.97
C LEU A 66 0.11 4.24 -9.49
N ALA A 67 -0.85 4.99 -10.01
CA ALA A 67 -0.87 5.30 -11.44
C ALA A 67 0.45 5.97 -11.85
N MET A 68 0.97 5.62 -13.03
CA MET A 68 2.20 6.20 -13.57
C MET A 68 2.13 7.74 -13.46
N PRO A 69 3.15 8.37 -12.88
CA PRO A 69 3.17 9.82 -12.74
C PRO A 69 3.13 10.48 -14.13
N TYR A 70 2.49 11.65 -14.20
CA TYR A 70 2.59 12.49 -15.38
C TYR A 70 4.04 12.98 -15.51
N ALA A 71 4.55 13.10 -16.73
CA ALA A 71 5.93 13.53 -16.97
C ALA A 71 6.23 14.86 -16.26
N GLY A 72 7.13 14.84 -15.27
CA GLY A 72 7.53 16.01 -14.48
C GLY A 72 7.15 15.96 -13.00
N GLU A 73 6.38 14.98 -12.55
CA GLU A 73 6.11 14.77 -11.11
C GLU A 73 7.19 13.88 -10.46
N ALA A 74 7.49 14.13 -9.18
CA ALA A 74 8.34 13.25 -8.37
C ALA A 74 7.75 11.83 -8.41
N ASN A 75 8.55 10.81 -8.71
CA ASN A 75 8.05 9.44 -8.86
C ASN A 75 7.70 8.85 -7.47
N PRO A 76 6.41 8.82 -7.05
CA PRO A 76 6.05 8.31 -5.73
C PRO A 76 6.34 6.81 -5.62
N GLU A 77 6.39 6.12 -6.75
CA GLU A 77 6.70 4.70 -6.82
C GLU A 77 8.18 4.41 -6.56
N THR A 78 9.10 5.24 -7.06
CA THR A 78 10.53 5.09 -6.76
C THR A 78 10.77 5.22 -5.26
N ASN A 79 10.18 6.25 -4.63
CA ASN A 79 10.30 6.46 -3.19
C ASN A 79 9.68 5.31 -2.38
N LEU A 80 8.55 4.75 -2.85
CA LEU A 80 7.93 3.58 -2.23
C LEU A 80 8.81 2.33 -2.34
N ILE A 81 9.46 2.11 -3.49
CA ILE A 81 10.41 1.01 -3.70
C ILE A 81 11.60 1.15 -2.75
N GLU A 82 12.19 2.34 -2.67
CA GLU A 82 13.32 2.60 -1.77
C GLU A 82 12.93 2.43 -0.30
N ALA A 83 11.75 2.91 0.10
CA ALA A 83 11.27 2.77 1.47
C ALA A 83 10.97 1.31 1.84
N ALA A 84 10.37 0.55 0.91
CA ALA A 84 10.14 -0.88 1.10
C ALA A 84 11.44 -1.68 1.17
N ALA A 85 12.48 -1.26 0.44
CA ALA A 85 13.81 -1.86 0.51
C ALA A 85 14.57 -1.50 1.80
N ALA A 86 14.35 -0.30 2.34
CA ALA A 86 14.94 0.15 3.60
C ALA A 86 14.23 -0.42 4.84
N SER A 87 12.92 -0.69 4.74
CA SER A 87 12.10 -1.23 5.83
C SER A 87 12.49 -2.67 6.19
N ARG A 88 12.62 -2.95 7.49
CA ARG A 88 12.98 -4.29 7.99
C ARG A 88 11.76 -5.21 8.09
N ALA A 89 10.56 -4.63 8.21
CA ALA A 89 9.30 -5.38 8.27
C ALA A 89 8.88 -5.90 6.87
N THR A 90 9.20 -5.15 5.83
CA THR A 90 8.74 -5.43 4.46
C THR A 90 9.54 -6.57 3.82
N LYS A 91 8.85 -7.63 3.41
CA LYS A 91 9.44 -8.84 2.80
C LYS A 91 9.13 -8.98 1.31
N ARG A 92 8.02 -8.41 0.85
CA ARG A 92 7.62 -8.38 -0.58
C ARG A 92 7.09 -7.02 -0.97
N LEU A 93 7.50 -6.57 -2.15
CA LEU A 93 6.95 -5.41 -2.84
C LEU A 93 6.46 -5.86 -4.21
N ILE A 94 5.24 -5.44 -4.58
CA ILE A 94 4.67 -5.60 -5.91
C ILE A 94 4.58 -4.20 -6.52
N PRO A 95 5.50 -3.80 -7.42
CA PRO A 95 5.43 -2.50 -8.09
C PRO A 95 4.29 -2.45 -9.11
N ASN A 96 3.81 -1.25 -9.43
CA ASN A 96 2.97 -1.03 -10.59
C ASN A 96 3.88 -0.93 -11.82
N GLY A 97 3.44 -1.43 -12.97
CA GLY A 97 4.25 -1.53 -14.19
C GLY A 97 3.47 -1.14 -15.43
#